data_AF-A0A8H6I895-F1
#
_entry.id   AF-A0A8H6I895-F1
#
_cell.length_a   1.000
_cell.length_b   1.000
_cell.length_c   1.000
_cell.angle_alpha   90.00
_cell.angle_beta   90.00
_cell.angle_gamma   90.00
#
_symmetry.space_group_name_H-M   'P 1'
#
loop_
_entity.id
_entity.type
_entity.pdbx_description
1 polymer ?
#
loop_
_entity_poly.entity_id
_entity_poly.type
_entity_poly.pdbx_seq_one_letter_code
_entity_poly.pdbx_strand_id
1 'polypeptide(L)'
;MVAALTAIQQNKTAPRLQIASDSQYTINAMSKSAPTWLDNGFEGVANTEIVSAVIGELMNTKTPVYLRKVKGHSGDEGNDGADLLANEGAMKNAPDAIDLSAGTYLRSLGARVNVLTQARAYRLIRARKEKDERRRTTAMVERAKAAALQVNGVEPQTKSIWSSLRKRKKGTLTQKFSAFAWKALHEGHKVGKYWKYIDEDRYQCQPCNSDIESLEHILQECRVSGQETVWNLAREAWAKTGLDWPEVTLELILSVGTIEIKNRNGKPAKVEQDYLRSY
;
A
#
# COMPACT_ATOMS: atom_id res chain seq x y z
N MET A 1 2.23 20.85 -10.97
CA MET A 1 0.77 20.92 -11.20
C MET A 1 0.12 22.15 -10.59
N VAL A 2 0.22 22.38 -9.26
CA VAL A 2 -0.36 23.59 -8.61
C VAL A 2 0.15 24.88 -9.26
N ALA A 3 1.46 25.02 -9.46
CA ALA A 3 2.02 26.19 -10.15
C ALA A 3 1.43 26.43 -11.54
N ALA A 4 1.16 25.37 -12.32
CA ALA A 4 0.54 25.50 -13.64
C ALA A 4 -0.93 25.95 -13.54
N LEU A 5 -1.68 25.43 -12.56
CA LEU A 5 -3.04 25.89 -12.26
C LEU A 5 -3.06 27.39 -11.95
N THR A 6 -2.22 27.82 -11.02
CA THR A 6 -2.10 29.22 -10.60
C THR A 6 -1.69 30.12 -11.76
N ALA A 7 -0.71 29.70 -12.58
CA ALA A 7 -0.28 30.46 -13.75
C ALA A 7 -1.43 30.67 -14.75
N ILE A 8 -2.25 29.66 -15.01
CA ILE A 8 -3.42 29.80 -15.89
C ILE A 8 -4.45 30.74 -15.26
N GLN A 9 -4.72 30.58 -13.97
CA GLN A 9 -5.71 31.38 -13.24
C GLN A 9 -5.36 32.87 -13.18
N GLN A 10 -4.08 33.19 -13.02
CA GLN A 10 -3.60 34.57 -12.94
C GLN A 10 -3.48 35.26 -14.31
N ASN A 11 -3.43 34.49 -15.41
CA ASN A 11 -3.17 35.02 -16.75
C ASN A 11 -4.34 34.78 -17.72
N LYS A 12 -5.59 34.75 -17.22
CA LYS A 12 -6.79 34.46 -18.04
C LYS A 12 -7.03 35.46 -19.18
N THR A 13 -6.49 36.68 -19.07
CA THR A 13 -6.63 37.77 -20.05
C THR A 13 -5.38 38.00 -20.90
N ALA A 14 -4.35 37.17 -20.76
CA ALA A 14 -3.12 37.34 -21.54
C ALA A 14 -3.36 37.00 -23.02
N PRO A 15 -2.65 37.64 -23.97
CA PRO A 15 -2.77 37.29 -25.39
C PRO A 15 -2.26 35.88 -25.69
N ARG A 16 -1.31 35.39 -24.89
CA ARG A 16 -0.79 34.02 -24.89
C ARG A 16 -0.09 33.74 -23.56
N LEU A 17 -0.08 32.48 -23.14
CA LEU A 17 0.65 32.01 -21.96
C LEU A 17 1.60 30.89 -22.35
N GLN A 18 2.87 31.00 -21.99
CA GLN A 18 3.83 29.91 -22.13
C GLN A 18 4.19 29.38 -20.73
N ILE A 19 3.97 28.09 -20.50
CA ILE A 19 4.35 27.42 -19.25
C ILE A 19 5.53 26.49 -19.53
N ALA A 20 6.67 26.80 -18.92
CA ALA A 20 7.83 25.91 -18.90
C ALA A 20 7.76 25.00 -17.67
N SER A 21 8.07 23.71 -17.82
CA SER A 21 8.14 22.78 -16.69
C SER A 21 9.07 21.61 -16.98
N ASP A 22 9.79 21.17 -15.94
CA ASP A 22 10.56 19.94 -15.93
C ASP A 22 9.69 18.70 -15.59
N SER A 23 8.46 18.91 -15.09
CA SER A 23 7.56 17.86 -14.67
C SER A 23 6.88 17.20 -15.86
N GLN A 24 7.36 15.99 -16.21
CA GLN A 24 6.72 15.22 -17.29
C GLN A 24 5.25 14.91 -16.99
N TYR A 25 4.93 14.70 -15.72
CA TYR A 25 3.57 14.46 -15.27
C TYR A 25 2.65 15.67 -15.54
N THR A 26 3.10 16.89 -15.21
CA THR A 26 2.36 18.14 -15.48
C THR A 26 2.15 18.33 -16.99
N ILE A 27 3.19 18.15 -17.79
CA ILE A 27 3.09 18.29 -19.24
C ILE A 27 2.12 17.28 -19.84
N ASN A 28 2.22 16.01 -19.46
CA ASN A 28 1.33 14.97 -19.97
C ASN A 28 -0.12 15.22 -19.58
N ALA A 29 -0.39 15.65 -18.35
CA ALA A 29 -1.72 16.00 -17.87
C ALA A 29 -2.39 17.08 -18.73
N MET A 30 -1.62 18.14 -19.06
CA MET A 30 -2.11 19.30 -19.79
C MET A 30 -2.17 19.12 -21.31
N SER A 31 -1.57 18.05 -21.86
CA SER A 31 -1.46 17.87 -23.32
C SER A 31 -2.03 16.56 -23.85
N LYS A 32 -1.74 15.41 -23.22
CA LYS A 32 -2.00 14.08 -23.79
C LYS A 32 -3.01 13.27 -22.98
N SER A 33 -2.97 13.38 -21.65
CA SER A 33 -3.68 12.46 -20.78
C SER A 33 -5.13 12.86 -20.48
N ALA A 34 -5.47 14.15 -20.64
CA ALA A 34 -6.79 14.68 -20.30
C ALA A 34 -7.96 13.92 -20.96
N PRO A 35 -7.95 13.61 -22.28
CA PRO A 35 -9.06 12.88 -22.89
C PRO A 35 -9.29 11.51 -22.25
N THR A 36 -8.23 10.72 -22.07
CA THR A 36 -8.31 9.39 -21.45
C THR A 36 -8.76 9.44 -20.00
N TRP A 37 -8.35 10.46 -19.24
CA TRP A 37 -8.76 10.60 -17.85
C TRP A 37 -10.22 11.02 -17.71
N LEU A 38 -10.71 11.90 -18.58
CA LEU A 38 -12.14 12.25 -18.66
C LEU A 38 -12.98 11.02 -19.01
N ASP A 39 -12.54 10.25 -20.02
CA ASP A 39 -13.21 9.02 -20.44
C ASP A 39 -13.31 7.98 -19.32
N ASN A 40 -12.25 7.84 -18.54
CA ASN A 40 -12.16 6.84 -17.47
C ASN A 40 -12.63 7.35 -16.10
N GLY A 41 -13.19 8.56 -16.04
CA GLY A 41 -13.69 9.16 -14.79
C GLY A 41 -12.60 9.37 -13.74
N PHE A 42 -11.39 9.69 -14.17
CA PHE A 42 -10.20 9.87 -13.33
C PHE A 42 -9.80 8.64 -12.49
N GLU A 43 -10.22 7.43 -12.89
CA GLU A 43 -9.86 6.20 -12.19
C GLU A 43 -8.33 6.06 -12.02
N GLY A 44 -7.86 6.03 -10.78
CA GLY A 44 -6.45 5.80 -10.45
C GLY A 44 -5.52 6.98 -10.73
N VAL A 45 -6.07 8.16 -11.07
CA VAL A 45 -5.28 9.37 -11.31
C VAL A 45 -4.85 9.98 -9.98
N ALA A 46 -3.54 10.10 -9.74
CA ALA A 46 -3.03 10.81 -8.58
C ALA A 46 -3.42 12.29 -8.62
N ASN A 47 -3.67 12.91 -7.47
CA ASN A 47 -4.01 14.35 -7.36
C ASN A 47 -5.18 14.77 -8.26
N THR A 48 -6.23 13.95 -8.31
CA THR A 48 -7.37 14.13 -9.22
C THR A 48 -8.02 15.51 -9.07
N GLU A 49 -8.07 16.06 -7.86
CA GLU A 49 -8.63 17.36 -7.54
C GLU A 49 -7.89 18.49 -8.27
N ILE A 50 -6.55 18.47 -8.24
CA ILE A 50 -5.70 19.48 -8.90
C ILE A 50 -5.69 19.26 -10.41
N VAL A 51 -5.56 18.01 -10.87
CA VAL A 51 -5.55 17.68 -12.29
C VAL A 51 -6.86 18.10 -12.96
N SER A 52 -8.01 17.78 -12.34
CA SER A 52 -9.32 18.18 -12.87
C SER A 52 -9.49 19.70 -12.86
N ALA A 53 -8.95 20.42 -11.87
CA ALA A 53 -8.97 21.89 -11.87
C ALA A 53 -8.14 22.48 -13.02
N VAL A 54 -6.94 21.96 -13.29
CA VAL A 54 -6.12 22.38 -14.44
C VAL A 54 -6.84 22.13 -15.76
N ILE A 55 -7.42 20.94 -15.95
CA ILE A 55 -8.17 20.61 -17.17
C ILE A 55 -9.39 21.53 -17.30
N GLY A 56 -10.12 21.79 -16.21
CA GLY A 56 -11.24 22.72 -16.20
C GLY A 56 -10.84 24.14 -16.61
N GLU A 57 -9.74 24.66 -16.08
CA GLU A 57 -9.23 25.98 -16.47
C GLU A 57 -8.77 26.01 -17.94
N LEU A 58 -8.11 24.96 -18.43
CA LEU A 58 -7.73 24.84 -19.84
C LEU A 58 -8.94 24.79 -20.79
N MET A 59 -10.04 24.15 -20.37
CA MET A 59 -11.28 24.11 -21.17
C MET A 59 -12.03 25.44 -21.19
N ASN A 60 -11.85 26.28 -20.15
CA ASN A 60 -12.57 27.54 -20.00
C ASN A 60 -11.76 28.78 -20.43
N THR A 61 -10.44 28.67 -20.50
CA THR A 61 -9.58 29.81 -20.86
C THR A 61 -9.67 30.16 -22.34
N LYS A 62 -9.68 31.47 -22.63
CA LYS A 62 -9.52 32.00 -24.00
C LYS A 62 -8.06 32.26 -24.37
N THR A 63 -7.16 32.22 -23.38
CA THR A 63 -5.73 32.44 -23.57
C THR A 63 -5.10 31.18 -24.15
N PRO A 64 -4.47 31.24 -25.34
CA PRO A 64 -3.69 30.11 -25.86
C PRO A 64 -2.55 29.74 -24.91
N VAL A 65 -2.52 28.49 -24.45
CA VAL A 65 -1.50 27.97 -23.53
C VAL A 65 -0.51 27.07 -24.28
N TYR A 66 0.76 27.42 -24.24
CA TYR A 66 1.87 26.68 -24.84
C TYR A 66 2.73 26.04 -23.77
N LEU A 67 3.05 24.76 -23.92
CA LEU A 67 3.90 24.03 -22.98
C LEU A 67 5.31 23.90 -23.53
N ARG A 68 6.32 24.18 -22.70
CA ARG A 68 7.74 23.95 -22.99
C ARG A 68 8.32 22.97 -21.97
N LYS A 69 8.78 21.81 -22.43
CA LYS A 69 9.55 20.90 -21.57
C LYS A 69 10.94 21.50 -21.37
N VAL A 70 11.35 21.66 -20.11
CA VAL A 70 12.73 21.98 -19.74
C VAL A 70 13.38 20.81 -19.01
N LYS A 71 14.71 20.82 -18.92
CA LYS A 71 15.46 19.81 -18.18
C LYS A 71 15.60 20.31 -16.74
N GLY A 72 15.31 19.46 -15.76
CA GLY A 72 15.54 19.80 -14.35
C GLY A 72 17.03 20.00 -14.08
N HIS A 73 17.37 20.95 -13.21
CA HIS A 73 18.74 21.26 -12.79
C HIS A 73 19.70 21.54 -13.95
N SER A 74 19.24 22.20 -15.01
CA SER A 74 20.06 22.54 -16.18
C SER A 74 20.54 23.99 -16.23
N GLY A 75 20.32 24.78 -15.17
CA GLY A 75 20.65 26.21 -15.17
C GLY A 75 19.63 27.08 -15.91
N ASP A 76 18.38 26.61 -16.07
CA ASP A 76 17.29 27.47 -16.58
C ASP A 76 16.82 28.34 -15.41
N GLU A 77 17.18 29.62 -15.42
CA GLU A 77 16.95 30.56 -14.31
C GLU A 77 15.48 30.59 -13.83
N GLY A 78 14.53 30.50 -14.77
CA GLY A 78 13.11 30.47 -14.46
C GLY A 78 12.67 29.17 -13.79
N ASN A 79 13.17 28.02 -14.27
CA ASN A 79 12.90 26.72 -13.64
C ASN A 79 13.57 26.61 -12.26
N ASP A 80 14.83 27.01 -12.15
CA ASP A 80 15.59 26.95 -10.90
C ASP A 80 14.97 27.87 -9.82
N GLY A 81 14.48 29.05 -10.24
CA GLY A 81 13.68 29.93 -9.38
C GLY A 81 12.35 29.30 -8.95
N ALA A 82 11.66 28.59 -9.86
CA ALA A 82 10.43 27.87 -9.53
C ALA A 82 10.68 26.70 -8.56
N ASP A 83 11.80 25.98 -8.69
CA ASP A 83 12.21 24.92 -7.78
C ASP A 83 12.51 25.46 -6.37
N LEU A 84 13.17 26.61 -6.28
CA LEU A 84 13.42 27.31 -5.01
C LEU A 84 12.11 27.70 -4.32
N LEU A 85 11.19 28.35 -5.05
CA LEU A 85 9.87 28.73 -4.52
C LEU A 85 9.04 27.51 -4.11
N ALA A 86 9.15 26.39 -4.84
CA ALA A 86 8.48 25.14 -4.46
C ALA A 86 9.03 24.57 -3.14
N ASN A 87 10.35 24.63 -2.93
CA ASN A 87 10.98 24.21 -1.67
C ASN A 87 10.57 25.10 -0.50
N GLU A 88 10.56 26.42 -0.69
CA GLU A 88 10.07 27.36 0.33
C GLU A 88 8.59 27.08 0.67
N GLY A 89 7.76 26.84 -0.34
CA GLY A 89 6.36 26.46 -0.17
C GLY A 89 6.20 25.16 0.62
N ALA A 90 7.06 24.16 0.40
CA ALA A 90 7.05 22.90 1.13
C ALA A 90 7.45 23.04 2.61
N MET A 91 8.16 24.11 2.98
CA MET A 91 8.56 24.41 4.35
C MET A 91 7.55 25.26 5.13
N LYS A 92 6.46 25.72 4.49
CA LYS A 92 5.41 26.49 5.18
C LYS A 92 4.67 25.63 6.19
N ASN A 93 4.35 26.21 7.36
CA ASN A 93 3.56 25.54 8.40
C ASN A 93 2.10 25.29 7.99
N ALA A 94 1.56 26.12 7.09
CA ALA A 94 0.19 26.02 6.60
C ALA A 94 0.20 25.98 5.07
N PRO A 95 -0.64 25.13 4.45
CA PRO A 95 -0.76 25.08 3.00
C PRO A 95 -1.46 26.32 2.45
N ASP A 96 -1.05 26.75 1.25
CA ASP A 96 -1.73 27.83 0.54
C ASP A 96 -3.13 27.38 0.08
N ALA A 97 -4.10 28.30 0.14
CA ALA A 97 -5.44 28.06 -0.41
C ALA A 97 -5.40 28.11 -1.94
N ILE A 98 -5.87 27.03 -2.59
CA ILE A 98 -5.90 26.91 -4.05
C ILE A 98 -7.34 26.74 -4.54
N ASP A 99 -7.71 27.48 -5.58
CA ASP A 99 -9.04 27.36 -6.19
C ASP A 99 -9.10 26.14 -7.12
N LEU A 100 -9.89 25.14 -6.70
CA LEU A 100 -10.11 23.87 -7.42
C LEU A 100 -11.49 23.78 -8.08
N SER A 101 -12.26 24.88 -8.08
CA SER A 101 -13.66 24.93 -8.49
C SER A 101 -13.86 24.54 -9.95
N ALA A 102 -12.95 24.94 -10.84
CA ALA A 102 -13.00 24.61 -12.27
C ALA A 102 -13.04 23.10 -12.56
N GLY A 103 -12.53 22.27 -11.65
CA GLY A 103 -12.53 20.81 -11.78
C GLY A 103 -13.78 20.12 -11.25
N THR A 104 -14.64 20.82 -10.51
CA THR A 104 -15.78 20.22 -9.80
C THR A 104 -16.76 19.54 -10.76
N TYR A 105 -17.13 20.21 -11.85
CA TYR A 105 -18.00 19.63 -12.88
C TYR A 105 -17.39 18.37 -13.50
N LEU A 106 -16.10 18.42 -13.87
CA LEU A 106 -15.40 17.29 -14.48
C LEU A 106 -15.34 16.06 -13.56
N ARG A 107 -15.14 16.26 -12.26
CA ARG A 107 -15.17 15.16 -11.28
C ARG A 107 -16.57 14.57 -11.11
N SER A 108 -17.62 15.35 -11.36
CA SER A 108 -19.01 14.89 -11.25
C SER A 108 -19.47 13.99 -12.41
N LEU A 109 -18.87 14.15 -13.60
CA LEU A 109 -19.24 13.40 -14.81
C LEU A 109 -19.05 11.88 -14.66
N GLY A 110 -18.03 11.45 -13.91
CA GLY A 110 -17.66 10.04 -13.83
C GLY A 110 -17.07 9.51 -15.15
N ALA A 111 -17.03 8.18 -15.30
CA ALA A 111 -16.52 7.53 -16.50
C ALA A 111 -17.59 7.43 -17.58
N ARG A 112 -17.19 7.59 -18.84
CA ARG A 112 -18.08 7.42 -19.99
C ARG A 112 -18.54 5.95 -20.09
N VAL A 113 -19.84 5.75 -20.24
CA VAL A 113 -20.47 4.41 -20.20
C VAL A 113 -19.96 3.50 -21.31
N ASN A 114 -19.71 4.04 -22.51
CA ASN A 114 -19.27 3.25 -23.67
C ASN A 114 -17.84 2.68 -23.56
N VAL A 115 -17.00 3.23 -22.67
CA VAL A 115 -15.62 2.76 -22.40
C VAL A 115 -15.49 2.16 -20.99
N LEU A 116 -16.60 2.06 -20.27
CA LEU A 116 -16.64 1.56 -18.91
C LEU A 116 -16.61 0.04 -18.90
N THR A 117 -15.58 -0.53 -18.26
CA THR A 117 -15.54 -1.97 -17.97
C THR A 117 -16.17 -2.25 -16.61
N GLN A 118 -16.66 -3.48 -16.38
CA GLN A 118 -17.16 -3.91 -15.08
C GLN A 118 -16.10 -3.71 -13.98
N ALA A 119 -14.83 -4.04 -14.25
CA ALA A 119 -13.73 -3.86 -13.31
C ALA A 119 -13.52 -2.38 -12.95
N ARG A 120 -13.60 -1.47 -13.94
CA ARG A 120 -13.51 -0.02 -13.71
C ARG A 120 -14.71 0.53 -12.96
N ALA A 121 -15.91 0.13 -13.33
CA ALA A 121 -17.13 0.49 -12.61
C ALA A 121 -17.03 0.09 -11.13
N TYR A 122 -16.59 -1.15 -10.86
CA TYR A 122 -16.36 -1.64 -9.52
C TYR A 122 -15.34 -0.78 -8.76
N ARG A 123 -14.18 -0.48 -9.35
CA ARG A 123 -13.15 0.35 -8.69
C ARG A 123 -13.62 1.78 -8.42
N LEU A 124 -14.33 2.41 -9.35
CA LEU A 124 -14.92 3.74 -9.17
C LEU A 124 -15.98 3.76 -8.06
N ILE A 125 -16.88 2.76 -8.02
CA ILE A 125 -17.87 2.62 -6.94
C ILE A 125 -17.17 2.40 -5.60
N ARG A 126 -16.16 1.52 -5.55
CA ARG A 126 -15.38 1.25 -4.33
C ARG A 126 -14.59 2.47 -3.85
N ALA A 127 -14.16 3.35 -4.75
CA ALA A 127 -13.46 4.59 -4.39
C ALA A 127 -14.38 5.64 -3.78
N ARG A 128 -15.68 5.63 -4.12
CA ARG A 128 -16.71 6.52 -3.55
C ARG A 128 -17.25 6.03 -2.21
N LYS A 129 -17.19 4.73 -1.95
CA LYS A 129 -17.62 4.17 -0.66
C LYS A 129 -16.61 4.51 0.42
N GLU A 130 -17.09 4.99 1.56
CA GLU A 130 -16.29 5.06 2.77
C GLU A 130 -15.69 3.69 3.07
N LYS A 131 -14.43 3.69 3.48
CA LYS A 131 -13.76 2.45 3.87
C LYS A 131 -14.19 2.15 5.29
N ASP A 132 -14.96 1.07 5.46
CA ASP A 132 -15.29 0.58 6.78
C ASP A 132 -14.01 0.38 7.62
N GLU A 133 -14.04 0.86 8.86
CA GLU A 133 -12.97 0.59 9.82
C GLU A 133 -12.87 -0.90 10.09
N ARG A 134 -11.74 -1.50 9.70
CA ARG A 134 -11.46 -2.91 9.99
C ARG A 134 -10.71 -3.05 11.30
N ARG A 135 -11.35 -2.69 12.42
CA ARG A 135 -10.71 -2.62 13.75
C ARG A 135 -9.89 -3.88 14.11
N ARG A 136 -10.47 -5.07 13.90
CA ARG A 136 -9.81 -6.36 14.15
C ARG A 136 -8.57 -6.57 13.27
N THR A 137 -8.71 -6.29 11.97
CA THR A 137 -7.59 -6.38 11.01
C THR A 137 -6.48 -5.39 11.38
N THR A 138 -6.84 -4.15 11.71
CA THR A 138 -5.88 -3.13 12.14
C THR A 138 -5.13 -3.59 13.39
N ALA A 139 -5.84 -4.04 14.43
CA ALA A 139 -5.21 -4.50 15.67
C ALA A 139 -4.26 -5.70 15.43
N MET A 140 -4.67 -6.69 14.65
CA MET A 140 -3.82 -7.84 14.33
C MET A 140 -2.59 -7.44 13.50
N VAL A 141 -2.73 -6.52 12.55
CA VAL A 141 -1.59 -6.01 11.78
C VAL A 141 -0.62 -5.22 12.65
N GLU A 142 -1.10 -4.41 13.59
CA GLU A 142 -0.22 -3.69 14.53
C GLU A 142 0.53 -4.66 15.46
N ARG A 143 -0.13 -5.71 15.96
CA ARG A 143 0.53 -6.79 16.70
C ARG A 143 1.62 -7.49 15.86
N ALA A 144 1.32 -7.80 14.60
CA ALA A 144 2.28 -8.37 13.67
C ALA A 144 3.47 -7.44 13.37
N LYS A 145 3.24 -6.13 13.25
CA LYS A 145 4.30 -5.11 13.11
C LYS A 145 5.19 -5.06 14.36
N ALA A 146 4.59 -5.10 15.55
CA ALA A 146 5.32 -5.11 16.81
C ALA A 146 6.21 -6.35 16.94
N ALA A 147 5.71 -7.55 16.59
CA ALA A 147 6.53 -8.76 16.59
C ALA A 147 7.69 -8.67 15.58
N ALA A 148 7.45 -8.14 14.38
CA ALA A 148 8.51 -7.93 13.40
C ALA A 148 9.55 -6.89 13.84
N LEU A 149 9.13 -5.84 14.57
CA LEU A 149 10.05 -4.86 15.16
C LEU A 149 11.01 -5.52 16.15
N GLN A 150 10.52 -6.43 17.02
CA GLN A 150 11.38 -7.12 17.99
C GLN A 150 12.50 -7.93 17.31
N VAL A 151 12.23 -8.49 16.13
CA VAL A 151 13.22 -9.29 15.38
C VAL A 151 14.12 -8.42 14.49
N ASN A 152 13.53 -7.48 13.75
CA ASN A 152 14.27 -6.70 12.75
C ASN A 152 15.00 -5.49 13.33
N GLY A 153 14.54 -4.99 14.49
CA GLY A 153 14.92 -3.68 15.06
C GLY A 153 14.27 -2.49 14.35
N VAL A 154 13.48 -2.72 13.30
CA VAL A 154 12.75 -1.68 12.55
C VAL A 154 11.34 -2.17 12.28
N GLU A 155 10.37 -1.30 12.55
CA GLU A 155 8.96 -1.62 12.35
C GLU A 155 8.61 -1.59 10.84
N PRO A 156 8.03 -2.66 10.28
CA PRO A 156 7.63 -2.67 8.89
C PRO A 156 6.39 -1.79 8.66
N GLN A 157 6.32 -1.16 7.48
CA GLN A 157 5.10 -0.50 7.04
C GLN A 157 3.97 -1.52 6.84
N THR A 158 2.72 -1.14 7.15
CA THR A 158 1.52 -1.97 6.94
C THR A 158 1.45 -2.52 5.50
N LYS A 159 1.81 -1.71 4.49
CA LYS A 159 1.85 -2.14 3.09
C LYS A 159 2.86 -3.27 2.85
N SER A 160 3.97 -3.29 3.60
CA SER A 160 5.02 -4.29 3.49
C SER A 160 4.51 -5.66 3.95
N ILE A 161 3.77 -5.72 5.07
CA ILE A 161 3.09 -6.94 5.56
C ILE A 161 2.19 -7.54 4.46
N TRP A 162 1.32 -6.73 3.85
CA TRP A 162 0.43 -7.23 2.80
C TRP A 162 1.18 -7.62 1.52
N SER A 163 2.21 -6.86 1.15
CA SER A 163 2.97 -7.13 -0.07
C SER A 163 3.83 -8.39 0.06
N SER A 164 4.37 -8.69 1.24
CA SER A 164 5.21 -9.86 1.47
C SER A 164 4.43 -11.16 1.28
N LEU A 165 3.17 -11.20 1.73
CA LEU A 165 2.28 -12.35 1.49
C LEU A 165 1.98 -12.59 0.00
N ARG A 166 2.11 -11.56 -0.85
CA ARG A 166 1.89 -11.66 -2.31
C ARG A 166 3.17 -11.99 -3.08
N LYS A 167 4.34 -11.65 -2.54
CA LYS A 167 5.65 -11.88 -3.17
C LYS A 167 6.04 -13.35 -3.07
N ARG A 168 5.60 -14.12 -4.05
CA ARG A 168 6.03 -15.52 -4.24
C ARG A 168 7.38 -15.52 -4.96
N LYS A 169 8.48 -15.57 -4.21
CA LYS A 169 9.78 -15.94 -4.78
C LYS A 169 9.98 -17.44 -4.59
N LYS A 170 10.69 -18.07 -5.52
CA LYS A 170 11.03 -19.50 -5.45
C LYS A 170 11.77 -19.74 -4.12
N GLY A 171 11.12 -20.39 -3.16
CA GLY A 171 11.70 -20.72 -1.84
C GLY A 171 11.26 -19.88 -0.63
N THR A 172 10.36 -18.89 -0.74
CA THR A 172 9.91 -18.11 0.45
C THR A 172 8.58 -18.59 1.02
N LEU A 173 7.45 -18.26 0.39
CA LEU A 173 6.10 -18.54 0.91
C LEU A 173 5.25 -19.28 -0.13
N THR A 174 4.52 -20.29 0.34
CA THR A 174 3.57 -21.03 -0.50
C THR A 174 2.27 -20.25 -0.69
N GLN A 175 1.56 -20.49 -1.79
CA GLN A 175 0.22 -19.91 -1.99
C GLN A 175 -0.75 -20.28 -0.87
N LYS A 176 -0.66 -21.52 -0.35
CA LYS A 176 -1.49 -22.01 0.76
C LYS A 176 -1.22 -21.20 2.03
N PHE A 177 0.05 -20.99 2.38
CA PHE A 177 0.42 -20.17 3.51
C PHE A 177 -0.02 -18.71 3.33
N SER A 178 0.20 -18.09 2.17
CA SER A 178 -0.25 -16.72 1.91
C SER A 178 -1.76 -16.55 2.09
N ALA A 179 -2.56 -17.52 1.65
CA ALA A 179 -4.01 -17.51 1.84
C ALA A 179 -4.38 -17.67 3.32
N PHE A 180 -3.71 -18.59 4.03
CA PHE A 180 -3.87 -18.78 5.47
C PHE A 180 -3.55 -17.49 6.25
N ALA A 181 -2.38 -16.91 6.03
CA ALA A 181 -1.88 -15.73 6.73
C ALA A 181 -2.74 -14.50 6.42
N TRP A 182 -3.16 -14.32 5.16
CA TRP A 182 -4.09 -13.25 4.80
C TRP A 182 -5.40 -13.36 5.57
N LYS A 183 -5.96 -14.57 5.70
CA LYS A 183 -7.21 -14.80 6.43
C LYS A 183 -7.03 -14.64 7.94
N ALA A 184 -5.89 -15.05 8.48
CA ALA A 184 -5.55 -14.89 9.89
C ALA A 184 -5.34 -13.41 10.28
N LEU A 185 -4.65 -12.61 9.46
CA LEU A 185 -4.52 -11.16 9.64
C LEU A 185 -5.88 -10.44 9.63
N HIS A 186 -6.88 -11.00 8.96
CA HIS A 186 -8.25 -10.49 8.96
C HIS A 186 -9.11 -11.04 10.12
N GLU A 187 -8.56 -11.89 10.99
CA GLU A 187 -9.32 -12.70 11.96
C GLU A 187 -10.51 -13.44 11.32
N GLY A 188 -10.33 -13.90 10.08
CA GLY A 188 -11.40 -14.49 9.27
C GLY A 188 -11.56 -16.00 9.42
N HIS A 189 -10.70 -16.66 10.22
CA HIS A 189 -10.83 -18.09 10.50
C HIS A 189 -11.94 -18.32 11.52
N LYS A 190 -12.78 -19.32 11.25
CA LYS A 190 -13.91 -19.70 12.12
C LYS A 190 -13.40 -20.61 13.24
N VAL A 191 -12.72 -20.02 14.21
CA VAL A 191 -12.16 -20.69 15.39
C VAL A 191 -12.33 -19.79 16.62
N GLY A 192 -12.23 -20.36 17.82
CA GLY A 192 -12.30 -19.66 19.10
C GLY A 192 -13.50 -18.71 19.18
N LYS A 193 -13.26 -17.42 19.43
CA LYS A 193 -14.29 -16.38 19.64
C LYS A 193 -15.40 -16.31 18.58
N TYR A 194 -15.15 -16.77 17.35
CA TYR A 194 -16.19 -16.87 16.33
C TYR A 194 -17.35 -17.78 16.79
N TRP A 195 -17.04 -18.90 17.44
CA TRP A 195 -18.02 -19.90 17.87
C TRP A 195 -18.66 -19.63 19.22
N LYS A 196 -18.14 -18.65 20.00
CA LYS A 196 -18.55 -18.36 21.39
C LYS A 196 -20.08 -18.28 21.62
N TYR A 197 -20.82 -17.75 20.63
CA TYR A 197 -22.26 -17.57 20.71
C TYR A 197 -23.03 -18.38 19.65
N ILE A 198 -22.39 -19.39 19.05
CA ILE A 198 -22.94 -20.19 17.96
C ILE A 198 -22.91 -21.68 18.33
N ASP A 199 -21.76 -22.17 18.77
CA ASP A 199 -21.51 -23.59 19.02
C ASP A 199 -20.40 -23.71 20.09
N GLU A 200 -20.80 -24.03 21.32
CA GLU A 200 -19.89 -24.08 22.47
C GLU A 200 -18.84 -25.20 22.32
N ASP A 201 -19.21 -26.32 21.71
CA ASP A 201 -18.30 -27.44 21.46
C ASP A 201 -17.16 -27.06 20.49
N ARG A 202 -17.40 -26.08 19.61
CA ARG A 202 -16.39 -25.52 18.68
C ARG A 202 -15.67 -24.29 19.23
N TYR A 203 -16.12 -23.75 20.36
CA TYR A 203 -15.45 -22.62 21.02
C TYR A 203 -14.21 -23.11 21.78
N GLN A 204 -14.29 -24.29 22.40
CA GLN A 204 -13.27 -24.90 23.25
C GLN A 204 -12.52 -26.02 22.51
N CYS A 205 -11.27 -26.29 22.91
CA CYS A 205 -10.59 -27.53 22.50
C CYS A 205 -10.98 -28.64 23.49
N GLN A 206 -12.05 -29.37 23.20
CA GLN A 206 -12.46 -30.51 24.03
C GLN A 206 -11.33 -31.56 24.19
N PRO A 207 -10.60 -31.97 23.12
CA PRO A 207 -9.59 -33.02 23.24
C PRO A 207 -8.42 -32.68 24.16
N CYS A 208 -8.11 -31.39 24.34
CA CYS A 208 -6.99 -30.93 25.14
C CYS A 208 -7.41 -30.07 26.34
N ASN A 209 -8.73 -29.96 26.58
CA ASN A 209 -9.36 -29.21 27.66
C ASN A 209 -8.91 -27.73 27.74
N SER A 210 -8.79 -27.04 26.59
CA SER A 210 -8.51 -25.60 26.54
C SER A 210 -9.81 -24.81 26.41
N ASP A 211 -9.93 -23.74 27.21
CA ASP A 211 -11.09 -22.86 27.27
C ASP A 211 -11.42 -22.17 25.93
N ILE A 212 -10.43 -22.01 25.04
CA ILE A 212 -10.59 -21.37 23.74
C ILE A 212 -9.73 -22.06 22.69
N GLU A 213 -10.35 -22.59 21.65
CA GLU A 213 -9.64 -23.11 20.47
C GLU A 213 -9.30 -21.96 19.50
N SER A 214 -8.36 -21.08 19.88
CA SER A 214 -7.88 -19.98 19.03
C SER A 214 -6.82 -20.45 18.00
N LEU A 215 -6.44 -19.60 17.04
CA LEU A 215 -5.31 -19.90 16.16
C LEU A 215 -4.00 -20.01 16.95
N GLU A 216 -3.82 -19.13 17.93
CA GLU A 216 -2.69 -19.17 18.85
C GLU A 216 -2.62 -20.52 19.54
N HIS A 217 -3.74 -20.99 20.09
CA HIS A 217 -3.85 -22.29 20.73
C HIS A 217 -3.53 -23.44 19.76
N ILE A 218 -4.22 -23.50 18.62
CA ILE A 218 -4.07 -24.58 17.62
C ILE A 218 -2.60 -24.71 17.18
N LEU A 219 -1.94 -23.58 16.94
CA LEU A 219 -0.60 -23.54 16.34
C LEU A 219 0.55 -23.63 17.34
N GLN A 220 0.36 -23.28 18.62
CA GLN A 220 1.47 -23.17 19.58
C GLN A 220 1.28 -24.00 20.85
N GLU A 221 0.04 -24.30 21.25
CA GLU A 221 -0.26 -24.87 22.57
C GLU A 221 -0.96 -26.22 22.50
N CYS A 222 -1.77 -26.44 21.47
CA CYS A 222 -2.64 -27.60 21.37
C CYS A 222 -1.83 -28.90 21.30
N ARG A 223 -2.09 -29.83 22.23
CA ARG A 223 -1.43 -31.14 22.29
C ARG A 223 -1.98 -32.13 21.25
N VAL A 224 -3.13 -31.83 20.65
CA VAL A 224 -3.84 -32.73 19.74
C VAL A 224 -3.64 -32.35 18.28
N SER A 225 -3.28 -31.10 17.98
CA SER A 225 -3.07 -30.64 16.60
C SER A 225 -1.81 -31.22 15.93
N GLY A 226 -0.91 -31.83 16.71
CA GLY A 226 0.40 -32.29 16.22
C GLY A 226 1.41 -31.16 15.99
N GLN A 227 1.09 -29.93 16.43
CA GLN A 227 1.95 -28.76 16.28
C GLN A 227 3.33 -28.94 16.92
N GLU A 228 3.42 -29.67 18.03
CA GLU A 228 4.69 -29.94 18.72
C GLU A 228 5.72 -30.62 17.81
N THR A 229 5.30 -31.65 17.07
CA THR A 229 6.15 -32.34 16.10
C THR A 229 6.64 -31.38 15.02
N VAL A 230 5.75 -30.52 14.50
CA VAL A 230 6.10 -29.53 13.48
C VAL A 230 7.13 -28.53 14.00
N TRP A 231 6.98 -28.02 15.22
CA TRP A 231 7.94 -27.09 15.82
C TRP A 231 9.26 -27.75 16.18
N ASN A 232 9.26 -29.01 16.58
CA ASN A 232 10.50 -29.75 16.83
C ASN A 232 11.30 -29.92 15.54
N LEU A 233 10.64 -30.30 14.44
CA LEU A 233 11.27 -30.36 13.12
C LEU A 233 11.76 -28.97 12.65
N ALA A 234 11.00 -27.91 12.92
CA ALA A 234 11.42 -26.55 12.60
C ALA A 234 12.65 -26.12 13.42
N ARG A 235 12.71 -26.47 14.71
CA ARG A 235 13.86 -26.25 15.59
C ARG A 235 15.10 -26.98 15.11
N GLU A 236 14.97 -28.25 14.74
CA GLU A 236 16.08 -29.04 14.17
C GLU A 236 16.60 -28.43 12.86
N ALA A 237 15.70 -27.99 11.98
CA ALA A 237 16.07 -27.30 10.75
C ALA A 237 16.78 -25.95 11.05
N TRP A 238 16.31 -25.19 12.03
CA TRP A 238 16.87 -23.90 12.41
C TRP A 238 18.23 -24.02 13.09
N ALA A 239 18.47 -25.08 13.87
CA ALA A 239 19.76 -25.32 14.52
C ALA A 239 20.93 -25.36 13.52
N LYS A 240 20.67 -25.78 12.27
CA LYS A 240 21.66 -25.77 11.17
C LYS A 240 22.14 -24.36 10.79
N THR A 241 21.40 -23.31 11.15
CA THR A 241 21.78 -21.92 10.90
C THR A 241 22.81 -21.39 11.90
N GLY A 242 22.94 -22.03 13.07
CA GLY A 242 23.78 -21.56 14.17
C GLY A 242 23.30 -20.25 14.84
N LEU A 243 22.05 -19.87 14.61
CA LEU A 243 21.36 -18.74 15.23
C LEU A 243 20.46 -19.22 16.37
N ASP A 244 20.20 -18.34 17.33
CA ASP A 244 19.26 -18.63 18.43
C ASP A 244 17.84 -18.82 17.90
N TRP A 245 17.11 -19.75 18.48
CA TRP A 245 15.71 -20.00 18.13
C TRP A 245 14.87 -18.79 18.57
N PRO A 246 14.13 -18.14 17.66
CA PRO A 246 13.32 -16.99 18.01
C PRO A 246 12.11 -17.40 18.85
N GLU A 247 11.57 -16.48 19.64
CA GLU A 247 10.24 -16.65 20.21
C GLU A 247 9.21 -16.65 19.07
N VAL A 248 8.54 -17.78 18.86
CA VAL A 248 7.61 -17.92 17.74
C VAL A 248 6.18 -17.68 18.19
N THR A 249 5.72 -16.44 18.04
CA THR A 249 4.34 -16.02 18.27
C THR A 249 3.49 -16.12 16.99
N LEU A 250 2.16 -16.11 17.11
CA LEU A 250 1.27 -16.04 15.94
C LEU A 250 1.58 -14.80 15.09
N GLU A 251 1.81 -13.67 15.73
CA GLU A 251 2.19 -12.40 15.12
C GLU A 251 3.46 -12.50 14.29
N LEU A 252 4.48 -13.22 14.80
CA LEU A 252 5.71 -13.47 14.08
C LEU A 252 5.45 -14.35 12.85
N ILE A 253 4.63 -15.40 12.99
CA ILE A 253 4.22 -16.25 11.87
C ILE A 253 3.52 -15.40 10.79
N LEU A 254 2.60 -14.52 11.18
CA LEU A 254 1.84 -13.68 10.24
C LEU A 254 2.68 -12.58 9.58
N SER A 255 3.79 -12.17 10.21
CA SER A 255 4.74 -11.18 9.69
C SER A 255 5.99 -11.79 9.05
N VAL A 256 6.10 -13.12 8.99
CA VAL A 256 7.32 -13.85 8.58
C VAL A 256 7.91 -13.38 7.24
N GLY A 257 7.06 -12.98 6.29
CA GLY A 257 7.51 -12.46 4.99
C GLY A 257 8.22 -11.10 5.02
N THR A 258 8.24 -10.44 6.18
CA THR A 258 8.95 -9.18 6.43
C THR A 258 10.16 -9.34 7.33
N ILE A 259 10.41 -10.55 7.82
CA ILE A 259 11.52 -10.83 8.73
C ILE A 259 12.82 -10.94 7.96
N GLU A 260 13.84 -10.24 8.44
CA GLU A 260 15.19 -10.27 7.91
C GLU A 260 16.12 -10.95 8.91
N ILE A 261 16.47 -12.20 8.62
CA ILE A 261 17.45 -12.94 9.42
C ILE A 261 18.83 -12.39 9.08
N LYS A 262 19.54 -11.86 10.09
CA LYS A 262 20.91 -11.34 9.95
C LYS A 262 21.91 -12.36 10.51
N ASN A 263 23.07 -12.47 9.87
CA ASN A 263 24.19 -13.24 10.38
C ASN A 263 24.93 -12.47 11.49
N ARG A 264 25.93 -13.09 12.13
CA ARG A 264 26.74 -12.51 13.21
C ARG A 264 27.43 -11.17 12.85
N ASN A 265 27.58 -10.88 11.56
CA ASN A 265 28.18 -9.65 11.03
C ASN A 265 27.13 -8.59 10.65
N GLY A 266 25.87 -8.77 11.01
CA GLY A 266 24.77 -7.84 10.73
C GLY A 266 24.29 -7.82 9.27
N LYS A 267 24.82 -8.70 8.41
CA LYS A 267 24.41 -8.82 7.00
C LYS A 267 23.25 -9.82 6.88
N PRO A 268 22.37 -9.70 5.88
CA PRO A 268 21.35 -10.72 5.62
C PRO A 268 21.97 -12.11 5.52
N ALA A 269 21.46 -13.07 6.30
CA ALA A 269 21.90 -14.45 6.27
C ALA A 269 21.58 -15.00 4.87
N LYS A 270 22.62 -15.32 4.10
CA LYS A 270 22.44 -16.04 2.83
C LYS A 270 22.14 -17.48 3.17
N VAL A 271 20.95 -17.95 2.81
CA VAL A 271 20.69 -19.39 2.74
C VAL A 271 21.50 -19.89 1.54
N GLU A 272 22.61 -20.60 1.78
CA GLU A 272 23.26 -21.38 0.73
C GLU A 272 22.22 -22.36 0.18
N GLN A 273 21.94 -22.26 -1.13
CA GLN A 273 20.93 -23.06 -1.82
C GLN A 273 21.21 -24.57 -1.83
N ASP A 274 22.32 -25.01 -1.25
CA ASP A 274 22.78 -26.40 -1.28
C ASP A 274 22.12 -27.30 -0.22
N TYR A 275 21.49 -26.74 0.82
CA TYR A 275 20.87 -27.55 1.88
C TYR A 275 19.50 -28.15 1.56
N LEU A 276 18.86 -27.73 0.45
CA LEU A 276 17.51 -28.18 0.06
C LEU A 276 17.51 -29.11 -1.17
N ARG A 277 18.68 -29.56 -1.65
CA ARG A 277 18.82 -30.47 -2.79
C ARG A 277 19.06 -31.94 -2.43
N SER A 278 19.03 -32.29 -1.15
CA SER A 278 19.29 -33.67 -0.69
C SER A 278 18.04 -34.45 -0.29
N TYR A 279 16.86 -34.13 -0.84
CA TYR A 279 15.64 -34.95 -0.75
C TYR A 279 14.91 -34.97 -2.09
#